data_AF-A0A6A6ERM8-F1
#
_entry.id   AF-A0A6A6ERM8-F1
#
_cell.length_a   1.000
_cell.length_b   1.000
_cell.length_c   1.000
_cell.angle_alpha   90.00
_cell.angle_beta   90.00
_cell.angle_gamma   90.00
#
_symmetry.space_group_name_H-M   'P 1'
#
loop_
_entity.id
_entity.type
_entity.pdbx_description
1 polymer ?
#
loop_
_entity_poly.entity_id
_entity_poly.type
_entity_poly.pdbx_seq_one_letter_code
_entity_poly.pdbx_strand_id
1 'polypeptide(L)'
;MRCSTALVLSTLAVGQAAAASARHASFHARRQAEQKRGYDDVDWSKVSYDLGKVNWSSVFSKPAAEPTPTAQPEVKVESKPSTPAAAAPSTPAAKTTGAAKPKETGKSNPVEETVGDLLQGVSSLLSKMKISGVGQNDKSNNGKMWIGDSSDWKTTFTNDKDEDVVLLCWASNGFTGMTLNVNKPAISISIPSGKSQTISFAPNVPGACAPAYKDTTLANFGGVDNTWFEYTFGNNGAFDITRNVKMQGNNISAKGSKCTSDMETCVFKCTGGQQSCEKGYDLFNCGASNGGGGGYDPVMQGTGGGCAMGASGEHVKVTFS
;
A
#
# COMPACT_ATOMS: atom_id res chain seq x y z
N MET A 1 -24.75 -31.33 -25.82
CA MET A 1 -24.62 -29.90 -25.46
C MET A 1 -23.62 -29.76 -24.31
N ARG A 2 -22.36 -29.42 -24.58
CA ARG A 2 -21.29 -29.27 -23.57
C ARG A 2 -20.44 -28.00 -23.85
N CYS A 3 -21.09 -26.87 -24.12
CA CYS A 3 -20.43 -25.59 -24.43
C CYS A 3 -21.03 -24.41 -23.67
N SER A 4 -21.28 -24.54 -22.36
CA SER A 4 -21.89 -23.46 -21.56
C SER A 4 -21.16 -23.09 -20.28
N THR A 5 -20.22 -23.91 -19.79
CA THR A 5 -19.49 -23.61 -18.56
C THR A 5 -18.28 -22.71 -18.78
N ALA A 6 -17.59 -22.80 -19.91
CA ALA A 6 -16.39 -21.98 -20.20
C ALA A 6 -16.72 -20.49 -20.43
N LEU A 7 -17.85 -20.18 -21.07
CA LEU A 7 -18.29 -18.80 -21.33
C LEU A 7 -18.78 -18.07 -20.06
N VAL A 8 -19.35 -18.81 -19.11
CA VAL A 8 -19.78 -18.24 -17.82
C VAL A 8 -18.57 -17.94 -16.92
N LEU A 9 -17.54 -18.79 -16.94
CA LEU A 9 -16.30 -18.56 -16.19
C LEU A 9 -15.48 -17.38 -16.75
N SER A 10 -15.41 -17.23 -18.08
CA SER A 10 -14.69 -16.10 -18.69
C SER A 10 -15.38 -14.76 -18.43
N THR A 11 -16.72 -14.72 -18.43
CA THR A 11 -17.47 -13.48 -18.12
C THR A 11 -17.35 -13.06 -16.65
N LEU A 12 -17.33 -14.02 -15.72
CA LEU A 12 -17.09 -13.74 -14.29
C LEU A 12 -15.67 -13.19 -14.03
N ALA A 13 -14.64 -13.76 -14.68
CA ALA A 13 -13.27 -13.30 -14.57
C ALA A 13 -13.08 -11.87 -15.11
N VAL A 14 -13.72 -11.53 -16.24
CA VAL A 14 -13.70 -10.18 -16.80
C VAL A 14 -14.43 -9.17 -15.88
N GLY A 15 -15.55 -9.57 -15.27
CA GLY A 15 -16.29 -8.72 -14.33
C GLY A 15 -15.51 -8.38 -13.04
N GLN A 16 -14.75 -9.33 -12.50
CA GLN A 16 -13.92 -9.10 -11.32
C GLN A 16 -12.72 -8.19 -11.61
N ALA A 17 -12.10 -8.32 -12.79
CA ALA A 17 -11.02 -7.44 -13.21
C ALA A 17 -11.48 -5.98 -13.38
N ALA A 18 -12.67 -5.75 -13.94
CA ALA A 18 -13.24 -4.42 -14.12
C ALA A 18 -13.70 -3.76 -12.80
N ALA A 19 -14.12 -4.55 -11.79
CA ALA A 19 -14.50 -4.01 -10.50
C ALA A 19 -13.29 -3.64 -9.62
N ALA A 20 -12.15 -4.30 -9.83
CA ALA A 20 -10.92 -4.03 -9.09
C ALA A 20 -10.25 -2.70 -9.51
N SER A 21 -10.41 -2.27 -10.77
CA SER A 21 -9.84 -1.04 -11.30
C SER A 21 -10.38 0.25 -10.64
N ALA A 22 -11.64 0.24 -10.18
CA ALA A 22 -12.31 1.45 -9.69
C ALA A 22 -11.83 1.94 -8.31
N ARG A 23 -11.11 1.13 -7.52
CA ARG A 23 -10.68 1.48 -6.15
C ARG A 23 -9.20 1.88 -6.02
N HIS A 24 -8.35 1.48 -6.96
CA HIS A 24 -6.94 1.93 -7.03
C HIS A 24 -6.81 3.32 -7.67
N ALA A 25 -7.70 3.58 -8.62
CA ALA A 25 -8.00 4.86 -9.28
C ALA A 25 -7.95 6.15 -8.43
N SER A 26 -8.40 6.05 -7.17
CA SER A 26 -8.52 7.21 -6.29
C SER A 26 -7.16 7.79 -5.84
N PHE A 27 -6.04 7.09 -6.05
CA PHE A 27 -4.71 7.55 -5.66
C PHE A 27 -4.15 8.66 -6.57
N HIS A 28 -4.58 8.73 -7.83
CA HIS A 28 -4.06 9.73 -8.77
C HIS A 28 -5.01 10.94 -9.04
N ALA A 29 -6.33 10.82 -8.80
CA ALA A 29 -7.43 11.72 -9.21
C ALA A 29 -7.42 13.25 -8.90
N ARG A 30 -7.23 13.76 -7.67
CA ARG A 30 -7.41 15.21 -7.37
C ARG A 30 -6.18 16.07 -7.62
N ARG A 31 -5.05 15.52 -8.07
CA ARG A 31 -4.00 16.35 -8.66
C ARG A 31 -4.53 17.11 -9.88
N GLN A 32 -5.53 16.57 -10.58
CA GLN A 32 -6.26 17.27 -11.63
C GLN A 32 -7.10 18.46 -11.14
N ALA A 33 -7.65 18.41 -9.93
CA ALA A 33 -8.45 19.50 -9.38
C ALA A 33 -7.56 20.64 -8.86
N GLU A 34 -6.38 20.34 -8.32
CA GLU A 34 -5.42 21.37 -7.89
C GLU A 34 -4.63 21.98 -9.05
N GLN A 35 -4.34 21.23 -10.12
CA GLN A 35 -3.69 21.76 -11.32
C GLN A 35 -4.65 22.52 -12.24
N LYS A 36 -5.96 22.18 -12.27
CA LYS A 36 -7.00 23.07 -12.85
C LYS A 36 -7.25 24.32 -11.99
N ARG A 37 -6.81 24.32 -10.74
CA ARG A 37 -6.67 25.51 -9.88
C ARG A 37 -5.25 26.06 -9.90
N GLY A 38 -4.40 25.60 -10.83
CA GLY A 38 -3.04 26.09 -11.00
C GLY A 38 -3.11 27.60 -11.16
N TYR A 39 -2.60 28.31 -10.16
CA TYR A 39 -2.60 29.77 -10.10
C TYR A 39 -1.48 30.37 -10.96
N ASP A 40 -1.04 29.67 -11.99
CA ASP A 40 0.07 30.07 -12.86
C ASP A 40 -0.30 31.33 -13.67
N ASP A 41 -1.60 31.62 -13.79
CA ASP A 41 -2.16 32.82 -14.42
C ASP A 41 -2.61 33.89 -13.39
N VAL A 42 -2.39 33.66 -12.09
CA VAL A 42 -2.68 34.64 -11.04
C VAL A 42 -1.41 35.39 -10.69
N ASP A 43 -1.39 36.66 -11.06
CA ASP A 43 -0.37 37.60 -10.63
C ASP A 43 -0.56 37.92 -9.14
N TRP A 44 0.05 37.10 -8.28
CA TRP A 44 -0.02 37.25 -6.83
C TRP A 44 0.51 38.60 -6.33
N SER A 45 1.34 39.30 -7.12
CA SER A 45 1.80 40.65 -6.78
C SER A 45 0.69 41.70 -6.86
N LYS A 46 -0.42 41.40 -7.56
CA LYS A 46 -1.62 42.25 -7.65
C LYS A 46 -2.71 41.88 -6.65
N VAL A 47 -2.56 40.77 -5.94
CA VAL A 47 -3.51 40.36 -4.90
C VAL A 47 -3.14 41.08 -3.60
N SER A 48 -3.81 42.20 -3.33
CA SER A 48 -3.74 42.88 -2.02
C SER A 48 -5.04 42.66 -1.25
N TYR A 49 -4.91 42.30 0.02
CA TYR A 49 -6.04 42.21 0.95
C TYR A 49 -5.96 43.37 1.93
N ASP A 50 -6.92 44.28 1.88
CA ASP A 50 -7.12 45.28 2.93
C ASP A 50 -7.84 44.62 4.11
N LEU A 51 -7.04 44.06 5.02
CA LEU A 51 -7.51 43.46 6.27
C LEU A 51 -7.71 44.51 7.38
N GLY A 52 -7.50 45.80 7.11
CA GLY A 52 -7.62 46.88 8.09
C GLY A 52 -9.05 47.10 8.59
N LYS A 53 -10.05 46.59 7.85
CA LYS A 53 -11.47 46.63 8.22
C LYS A 53 -11.96 45.35 8.87
N VAL A 54 -11.11 44.33 9.01
CA VAL A 54 -11.47 43.07 9.66
C VAL A 54 -11.46 43.26 11.16
N ASN A 55 -12.63 43.20 11.78
CA ASN A 55 -12.74 43.16 13.22
C ASN A 55 -12.41 41.74 13.73
N TRP A 56 -11.12 41.47 13.94
CA TRP A 56 -10.63 40.16 14.40
C TRP A 56 -11.25 39.68 15.71
N SER A 57 -11.73 40.60 16.56
CA SER A 57 -12.36 40.24 17.83
C SER A 57 -13.71 39.55 17.65
N SER A 58 -14.48 39.83 16.59
CA SER A 58 -15.77 39.17 16.35
C SER A 58 -15.63 37.75 15.79
N VAL A 59 -14.49 37.44 15.16
CA VAL A 59 -14.24 36.16 14.49
C VAL A 59 -14.03 35.02 15.51
N PHE A 60 -13.50 35.34 16.69
CA PHE A 60 -13.20 34.36 17.74
C PHE A 60 -14.17 34.39 18.94
N SER A 61 -15.24 35.17 18.86
CA SER A 61 -16.14 35.44 20.00
C SER A 61 -17.28 34.41 20.20
N LYS A 62 -17.23 33.21 19.62
CA LYS A 62 -18.22 32.17 19.95
C LYS A 62 -17.71 31.29 21.09
N PRO A 63 -18.43 31.20 22.23
CA PRO A 63 -18.19 30.15 23.21
C PRO A 63 -18.36 28.80 22.51
N ALA A 64 -17.44 27.88 22.75
CA ALA A 64 -17.54 26.50 22.30
C ALA A 64 -18.87 25.92 22.80
N ALA A 65 -19.72 25.49 21.88
CA ALA A 65 -20.93 24.76 22.25
C ALA A 65 -20.50 23.45 22.93
N GLU A 66 -20.96 23.26 24.16
CA GLU A 66 -20.73 22.07 24.95
C GLU A 66 -21.37 20.86 24.24
N PRO A 67 -20.66 19.73 24.08
CA PRO A 67 -21.16 18.59 23.32
C PRO A 67 -22.35 17.96 24.05
N THR A 68 -23.52 17.98 23.42
CA THR A 68 -24.70 17.21 23.85
C THR A 68 -24.39 15.71 23.80
N PRO A 69 -24.57 14.95 24.90
CA PRO A 69 -24.34 13.50 24.90
C PRO A 69 -25.37 12.80 24.01
N THR A 70 -24.89 12.12 22.97
CA THR A 70 -25.70 11.21 22.16
C THR A 70 -25.98 9.93 22.95
N ALA A 71 -27.26 9.60 23.14
CA ALA A 71 -27.68 8.37 23.79
C ALA A 71 -27.18 7.12 23.03
N GLN A 72 -26.55 6.20 23.75
CA GLN A 72 -26.13 4.90 23.24
C GLN A 72 -27.36 4.01 22.98
N PRO A 73 -27.47 3.36 21.81
CA PRO A 73 -28.49 2.36 21.56
C PRO A 73 -28.23 1.07 22.36
N GLU A 74 -29.29 0.59 23.01
CA GLU A 74 -29.34 -0.62 23.82
C GLU A 74 -29.21 -1.87 22.92
N VAL A 75 -28.13 -2.63 23.07
CA VAL A 75 -27.88 -3.86 22.30
C VAL A 75 -28.63 -5.02 22.94
N LYS A 76 -29.69 -5.47 22.27
CA LYS A 76 -30.43 -6.68 22.59
C LYS A 76 -29.57 -7.90 22.23
N VAL A 77 -29.10 -8.62 23.25
CA VAL A 77 -28.32 -9.86 23.10
C VAL A 77 -29.25 -10.99 22.65
N GLU A 78 -29.09 -11.44 21.41
CA GLU A 78 -29.75 -12.62 20.88
C GLU A 78 -28.92 -13.87 21.18
N SER A 79 -29.53 -14.81 21.89
CA SER A 79 -28.93 -16.06 22.36
C SER A 79 -28.64 -17.02 21.20
N LYS A 80 -27.39 -17.47 21.09
CA LYS A 80 -26.93 -18.44 20.10
C LYS A 80 -27.39 -19.88 20.47
N PRO A 81 -27.92 -20.68 19.52
CA PRO A 81 -28.24 -22.08 19.76
C PRO A 81 -27.00 -22.95 19.97
N SER A 82 -27.09 -23.87 20.92
CA SER A 82 -26.09 -24.90 21.25
C SER A 82 -25.96 -25.97 20.17
N THR A 83 -24.74 -26.24 19.71
CA THR A 83 -24.43 -27.37 18.82
C THR A 83 -24.05 -28.61 19.65
N PRO A 84 -24.49 -29.84 19.28
CA PRO A 84 -24.20 -31.06 20.03
C PRO A 84 -22.76 -31.54 19.95
N ALA A 85 -22.32 -32.19 21.03
CA ALA A 85 -21.00 -32.80 21.22
C ALA A 85 -20.70 -33.93 20.22
N ALA A 86 -19.51 -33.89 19.62
CA ALA A 86 -18.96 -34.98 18.81
C ALA A 86 -18.15 -35.93 19.69
N ALA A 87 -18.45 -37.23 19.57
CA ALA A 87 -17.80 -38.33 20.27
C ALA A 87 -16.39 -38.61 19.75
N ALA A 88 -15.48 -38.92 20.68
CA ALA A 88 -14.13 -39.40 20.40
C ALA A 88 -14.12 -40.89 20.01
N PRO A 89 -13.16 -41.32 19.16
CA PRO A 89 -12.67 -42.69 19.22
C PRO A 89 -11.14 -42.78 19.41
N SER A 90 -10.79 -43.44 20.52
CA SER A 90 -9.68 -44.38 20.81
C SER A 90 -8.42 -44.42 19.92
N THR A 91 -7.29 -44.24 20.60
CA THR A 91 -5.92 -44.64 20.22
C THR A 91 -5.73 -46.16 20.32
N PRO A 92 -4.87 -46.76 19.47
CA PRO A 92 -4.03 -47.88 19.91
C PRO A 92 -2.53 -47.57 19.90
N ALA A 93 -1.84 -48.17 20.86
CA ALA A 93 -0.44 -47.96 21.20
C ALA A 93 0.57 -48.62 20.23
N ALA A 94 1.67 -47.87 20.02
CA ALA A 94 3.09 -48.22 19.91
C ALA A 94 3.56 -49.54 19.25
N LYS A 95 4.55 -49.38 18.34
CA LYS A 95 5.79 -50.17 18.35
C LYS A 95 7.00 -49.31 17.94
N THR A 96 8.07 -49.50 18.69
CA THR A 96 9.38 -48.83 18.67
C THR A 96 10.38 -49.52 17.76
N THR A 97 11.18 -48.72 17.05
CA THR A 97 12.60 -48.93 16.62
C THR A 97 13.01 -47.55 16.06
N GLY A 98 14.05 -46.82 16.46
CA GLY A 98 15.40 -47.20 16.81
C GLY A 98 16.36 -46.32 15.99
N ALA A 99 16.77 -45.18 16.56
CA ALA A 99 17.98 -44.38 16.31
C ALA A 99 18.29 -43.78 14.91
N ALA A 100 18.30 -42.45 14.84
CA ALA A 100 19.48 -41.64 14.47
C ALA A 100 19.29 -40.20 14.93
N LYS A 101 20.31 -39.66 15.61
CA LYS A 101 20.37 -38.34 16.27
C LYS A 101 20.79 -37.26 15.26
N PRO A 102 20.03 -36.14 15.13
CA PRO A 102 20.61 -34.87 14.73
C PRO A 102 20.57 -33.86 15.89
N LYS A 103 21.73 -33.21 16.06
CA LYS A 103 22.04 -32.02 16.85
C LYS A 103 20.84 -31.08 17.08
N GLU A 104 20.59 -30.78 18.36
CA GLU A 104 19.83 -29.61 18.78
C GLU A 104 20.49 -28.34 18.23
N THR A 105 19.84 -27.68 17.28
CA THR A 105 19.94 -26.24 17.10
C THR A 105 18.72 -25.62 17.77
N GLY A 106 18.99 -24.77 18.77
CA GLY A 106 17.99 -24.11 19.57
C GLY A 106 16.97 -23.37 18.71
N LYS A 107 15.70 -23.51 19.09
CA LYS A 107 14.60 -22.67 18.62
C LYS A 107 14.89 -21.22 19.01
N SER A 108 15.41 -20.42 18.10
CA SER A 108 15.31 -18.97 18.18
C SER A 108 13.94 -18.57 17.65
N ASN A 109 13.07 -18.09 18.54
CA ASN A 109 11.88 -17.32 18.12
C ASN A 109 12.37 -16.07 17.37
N PRO A 110 11.92 -15.76 16.13
CA PRO A 110 12.42 -14.60 15.38
C PRO A 110 11.80 -13.25 15.80
N VAL A 111 11.04 -13.19 16.90
CA VAL A 111 10.12 -12.06 17.16
C VAL A 111 10.73 -10.95 18.02
N GLU A 112 11.99 -11.10 18.43
CA GLU A 112 12.75 -10.07 19.18
C GLU A 112 14.00 -9.58 18.44
N GLU A 113 13.91 -9.43 17.11
CA GLU A 113 14.88 -8.59 16.39
C GLU A 113 14.64 -7.13 16.86
N THR A 114 15.62 -6.65 17.63
CA THR A 114 15.63 -5.40 18.36
C THR A 114 15.24 -4.21 17.48
N VAL A 115 14.33 -3.36 17.99
CA VAL A 115 13.87 -2.09 17.37
C VAL A 115 15.02 -1.20 16.86
N GLY A 116 16.23 -1.33 17.40
CA GLY A 116 17.42 -0.61 16.94
C GLY A 116 17.86 -0.96 15.52
N ASP A 117 17.63 -2.18 15.05
CA ASP A 117 18.06 -2.62 13.72
C ASP A 117 17.18 -2.03 12.61
N LEU A 118 15.86 -2.03 12.83
CA LEU A 118 14.88 -1.46 11.90
C LEU A 118 15.00 0.05 11.70
N LEU A 119 15.68 0.78 12.57
CA LEU A 119 15.84 2.24 12.46
C LEU A 119 17.25 2.67 12.08
N GLN A 120 18.16 1.72 11.86
CA GLN A 120 19.54 2.01 11.49
C GLN A 120 19.58 2.82 10.17
N GLY A 121 20.26 3.97 10.18
CA GLY A 121 20.42 4.83 9.00
C GLY A 121 19.17 5.57 8.53
N VAL A 122 17.98 5.22 9.02
CA VAL A 122 16.69 5.79 8.57
C VAL A 122 16.67 7.31 8.75
N SER A 123 16.83 7.81 9.98
CA SER A 123 16.74 9.25 10.27
C SER A 123 17.72 10.09 9.45
N SER A 124 18.94 9.60 9.24
CA SER A 124 19.95 10.27 8.42
C SER A 124 19.52 10.38 6.95
N LEU A 125 19.02 9.29 6.35
CA LEU A 125 18.56 9.31 4.97
C LEU A 125 17.33 10.21 4.81
N LEU A 126 16.33 10.09 5.70
CA LEU A 126 15.13 10.93 5.65
C LEU A 126 15.47 12.42 5.75
N SER A 127 16.42 12.77 6.63
CA SER A 127 16.87 14.16 6.76
C SER A 127 17.55 14.66 5.48
N LYS A 128 18.39 13.83 4.85
CA LYS A 128 19.03 14.15 3.56
C LYS A 128 17.99 14.36 2.44
N MET A 129 16.98 13.50 2.40
CA MET A 129 15.88 13.57 1.44
C MET A 129 14.88 14.71 1.73
N LYS A 130 14.99 15.38 2.89
CA LYS A 130 14.04 16.38 3.39
C LYS A 130 12.63 15.81 3.60
N ILE A 131 12.55 14.55 4.03
CA ILE A 131 11.29 13.94 4.47
C ILE A 131 10.92 14.48 5.85
N SER A 132 9.64 14.77 6.06
CA SER A 132 9.07 15.47 7.23
C SER A 132 9.29 14.76 8.58
N GLY A 133 9.70 13.50 8.56
CA GLY A 133 10.16 12.77 9.74
C GLY A 133 10.10 11.27 9.57
N VAL A 134 10.60 10.56 10.59
CA VAL A 134 10.43 9.11 10.73
C VAL A 134 8.95 8.78 10.87
N GLY A 135 8.52 7.70 10.23
CA GLY A 135 7.17 7.18 10.32
C GLY A 135 6.84 6.63 11.70
N GLN A 136 5.54 6.46 11.96
CA GLN A 136 5.05 5.96 13.24
C GLN A 136 5.55 4.54 13.52
N ASN A 137 5.70 3.72 12.46
CA ASN A 137 6.19 2.34 12.57
C ASN A 137 5.39 1.50 13.56
N ASP A 138 4.07 1.72 13.60
CA ASP A 138 3.16 0.98 14.47
C ASP A 138 3.34 -0.53 14.27
N LYS A 139 3.32 -1.30 15.36
CA LYS A 139 3.42 -2.77 15.36
C LYS A 139 2.06 -3.47 15.56
N SER A 140 1.00 -2.67 15.63
CA SER A 140 -0.37 -3.13 15.84
C SER A 140 -1.31 -2.42 14.86
N ASN A 141 -2.47 -3.03 14.61
CA ASN A 141 -3.46 -2.48 13.68
C ASN A 141 -3.83 -1.03 14.03
N ASN A 142 -3.56 -0.13 13.09
CA ASN A 142 -3.85 1.31 13.16
C ASN A 142 -4.91 1.75 12.11
N GLY A 143 -5.60 0.79 11.49
CA GLY A 143 -6.57 1.03 10.43
C GLY A 143 -5.96 1.38 9.06
N LYS A 144 -4.63 1.32 8.91
CA LYS A 144 -3.92 1.62 7.65
C LYS A 144 -2.88 0.54 7.34
N MET A 145 -1.72 0.60 7.98
CA MET A 145 -0.63 -0.36 7.83
C MET A 145 0.25 -0.39 9.06
N TRP A 146 0.81 -1.55 9.39
CA TRP A 146 1.64 -1.75 10.57
C TRP A 146 2.67 -2.85 10.33
N ILE A 147 3.78 -2.79 11.05
CA ILE A 147 4.84 -3.79 10.99
C ILE A 147 4.33 -5.09 11.60
N GLY A 148 4.51 -6.21 10.89
CA GLY A 148 4.09 -7.53 11.33
C GLY A 148 3.23 -8.23 10.29
N ASP A 149 2.73 -9.41 10.65
CA ASP A 149 2.07 -10.36 9.75
C ASP A 149 0.64 -10.73 10.17
N SER A 150 0.05 -9.93 11.07
CA SER A 150 -1.22 -10.20 11.73
C SER A 150 -2.47 -9.89 10.89
N SER A 151 -2.31 -9.33 9.68
CA SER A 151 -3.41 -9.13 8.73
C SER A 151 -3.46 -10.25 7.69
N ASP A 152 -4.66 -10.59 7.23
CA ASP A 152 -4.87 -11.43 6.04
C ASP A 152 -4.37 -10.74 4.75
N TRP A 153 -4.16 -9.43 4.81
CA TRP A 153 -3.60 -8.60 3.73
C TRP A 153 -2.21 -8.13 4.13
N LYS A 154 -1.17 -8.72 3.54
CA LYS A 154 0.21 -8.44 3.93
C LYS A 154 1.18 -8.48 2.76
N THR A 155 2.28 -7.77 2.92
CA THR A 155 3.41 -7.79 1.99
C THR A 155 4.67 -8.13 2.74
N THR A 156 5.48 -9.04 2.21
CA THR A 156 6.87 -9.23 2.65
C THR A 156 7.80 -8.60 1.66
N PHE A 157 8.48 -7.55 2.09
CA PHE A 157 9.50 -6.85 1.34
C PHE A 157 10.84 -7.51 1.61
N THR A 158 11.57 -7.85 0.56
CA THR A 158 12.91 -8.47 0.61
C THR A 158 13.88 -7.56 -0.11
N ASN A 159 15.02 -7.29 0.53
CA ASN A 159 16.09 -6.52 -0.07
C ASN A 159 17.16 -7.48 -0.63
N ASP A 160 17.14 -7.74 -1.93
CA ASP A 160 18.13 -8.60 -2.59
C ASP A 160 19.33 -7.79 -3.14
N LYS A 161 19.38 -6.48 -2.90
CA LYS A 161 20.55 -5.66 -3.22
C LYS A 161 21.69 -5.90 -2.23
N ASP A 162 22.89 -5.51 -2.63
CA ASP A 162 24.13 -5.54 -1.85
C ASP A 162 24.31 -4.31 -0.93
N GLU A 163 23.27 -3.49 -0.79
CA GLU A 163 23.21 -2.36 0.15
C GLU A 163 21.89 -2.36 0.92
N ASP A 164 21.89 -1.76 2.12
CA ASP A 164 20.68 -1.62 2.93
C ASP A 164 19.67 -0.66 2.28
N VAL A 165 18.39 -0.95 2.44
CA VAL A 165 17.30 -0.13 1.90
C VAL A 165 16.46 0.44 3.03
N VAL A 166 16.06 1.71 2.91
CA VAL A 166 14.99 2.26 3.74
C VAL A 166 13.67 2.08 3.00
N LEU A 167 12.79 1.22 3.54
CA LEU A 167 11.42 1.07 3.07
C LEU A 167 10.58 2.24 3.56
N LEU A 168 9.99 2.98 2.63
CA LEU A 168 9.03 4.04 2.92
C LEU A 168 7.66 3.64 2.43
N CYS A 169 6.67 3.54 3.32
CA CYS A 169 5.28 3.29 2.95
C CYS A 169 4.36 4.40 3.44
N TRP A 170 3.36 4.74 2.63
CA TRP A 170 2.33 5.72 2.95
C TRP A 170 0.96 5.25 2.49
N ALA A 171 -0.05 5.62 3.25
CA ALA A 171 -1.44 5.47 2.83
C ALA A 171 -1.84 6.74 2.06
N SER A 172 -2.79 6.59 1.14
CA SER A 172 -3.46 7.74 0.54
C SER A 172 -4.10 8.59 1.65
N ASN A 173 -3.88 9.89 1.55
CA ASN A 173 -4.60 10.92 2.30
C ASN A 173 -5.11 11.94 1.28
N GLY A 174 -5.98 11.46 0.37
CA GLY A 174 -6.09 12.07 -0.94
C GLY A 174 -4.75 11.98 -1.69
N PHE A 175 -4.31 13.09 -2.29
CA PHE A 175 -3.17 13.16 -3.23
C PHE A 175 -1.88 13.59 -2.55
N THR A 176 -1.96 13.98 -1.28
CA THR A 176 -0.81 14.48 -0.53
C THR A 176 -0.13 13.38 0.29
N GLY A 177 -0.76 12.21 0.44
CA GLY A 177 -0.17 11.10 1.19
C GLY A 177 1.22 10.69 0.69
N MET A 178 1.48 10.87 -0.60
CA MET A 178 2.78 10.62 -1.24
C MET A 178 3.79 11.78 -1.11
N THR A 179 3.37 12.98 -0.67
CA THR A 179 4.21 14.17 -0.53
C THR A 179 4.94 14.14 0.81
N LEU A 180 6.06 13.40 0.87
CA LEU A 180 6.72 13.00 2.10
C LEU A 180 7.53 14.13 2.77
N ASN A 181 7.84 15.21 2.05
CA ASN A 181 8.40 16.43 2.63
C ASN A 181 7.40 17.20 3.51
N VAL A 182 6.11 16.90 3.39
CA VAL A 182 5.04 17.51 4.22
C VAL A 182 4.38 16.45 5.12
N ASN A 183 4.16 15.25 4.59
CA ASN A 183 3.47 14.16 5.29
C ASN A 183 4.46 13.10 5.73
N LYS A 184 4.41 12.69 7.00
CA LYS A 184 5.26 11.60 7.47
C LYS A 184 4.82 10.29 6.80
N PRO A 185 5.76 9.44 6.34
CA PRO A 185 5.40 8.10 5.92
C PRO A 185 4.80 7.35 7.12
N ALA A 186 3.93 6.38 6.87
CA ALA A 186 3.39 5.52 7.94
C ALA A 186 4.47 4.55 8.43
N ILE A 187 5.25 4.00 7.50
CA ILE A 187 6.40 3.13 7.77
C ILE A 187 7.66 3.78 7.20
N SER A 188 8.70 3.87 8.00
CA SER A 188 10.07 4.15 7.56
C SER A 188 11.02 3.27 8.35
N ILE A 189 11.54 2.23 7.72
CA ILE A 189 12.40 1.23 8.36
C ILE A 189 13.55 0.84 7.44
N SER A 190 14.67 0.43 8.02
CA SER A 190 15.75 -0.26 7.32
C SER A 190 15.39 -1.72 7.11
N ILE A 191 15.69 -2.23 5.91
CA ILE A 191 15.74 -3.65 5.60
C ILE A 191 17.17 -3.93 5.13
N PRO A 192 18.00 -4.57 5.96
CA PRO A 192 19.38 -4.84 5.57
C PRO A 192 19.46 -5.72 4.32
N SER A 193 20.60 -5.66 3.62
CA SER A 193 20.87 -6.54 2.48
C SER A 193 20.64 -8.03 2.84
N GLY A 194 19.91 -8.74 1.97
CA GLY A 194 19.54 -10.14 2.14
C GLY A 194 18.48 -10.42 3.23
N LYS A 195 17.85 -9.37 3.78
CA LYS A 195 16.80 -9.49 4.81
C LYS A 195 15.42 -9.18 4.24
N SER A 196 14.40 -9.52 5.03
CA SER A 196 13.01 -9.25 4.72
C SER A 196 12.28 -8.63 5.90
N GLN A 197 11.27 -7.81 5.61
CA GLN A 197 10.30 -7.34 6.59
C GLN A 197 8.88 -7.54 6.07
N THR A 198 8.00 -8.05 6.93
CA THR A 198 6.56 -8.12 6.64
C THR A 198 5.82 -6.92 7.21
N ILE A 199 4.97 -6.33 6.37
CA ILE A 199 4.03 -5.26 6.70
C ILE A 199 2.62 -5.78 6.49
N SER A 200 1.76 -5.53 7.46
CA SER A 200 0.33 -5.81 7.43
C SER A 200 -0.43 -4.56 6.99
N PHE A 201 -1.51 -4.76 6.23
CA PHE A 201 -2.33 -3.70 5.68
C PHE A 201 -3.80 -3.88 6.05
N ALA A 202 -4.49 -2.77 6.24
CA ALA A 202 -5.94 -2.73 6.34
C ALA A 202 -6.55 -2.85 4.92
N PRO A 203 -7.67 -3.58 4.76
CA PRO A 203 -8.34 -3.66 3.47
C PRO A 203 -8.97 -2.32 3.08
N ASN A 204 -9.05 -2.08 1.77
CA ASN A 204 -9.63 -0.89 1.12
C ASN A 204 -8.91 0.43 1.44
N VAL A 205 -7.66 0.37 1.92
CA VAL A 205 -6.80 1.55 2.08
C VAL A 205 -5.80 1.57 0.93
N PRO A 206 -5.95 2.47 -0.06
CA PRO A 206 -4.95 2.63 -1.10
C PRO A 206 -3.68 3.25 -0.54
N GLY A 207 -2.54 2.88 -1.10
CA GLY A 207 -1.24 3.42 -0.71
C GLY A 207 -0.12 2.91 -1.61
N ALA A 208 1.10 3.27 -1.24
CA ALA A 208 2.28 2.76 -1.91
C ALA A 208 3.45 2.60 -0.95
N CYS A 209 4.43 1.82 -1.38
CA CYS A 209 5.73 1.69 -0.75
C CYS A 209 6.82 1.88 -1.79
N ALA A 210 7.92 2.53 -1.40
CA ALA A 210 9.09 2.71 -2.25
C ALA A 210 10.38 2.42 -1.48
N PRO A 211 11.36 1.75 -2.12
CA PRO A 211 12.70 1.65 -1.58
C PRO A 211 13.42 3.00 -1.72
N ALA A 212 14.15 3.39 -0.68
CA ALA A 212 15.06 4.53 -0.72
C ALA A 212 16.47 4.08 -0.31
N TYR A 213 17.44 4.45 -1.14
CA TYR A 213 18.87 4.20 -0.99
C TYR A 213 19.61 5.51 -0.73
N LYS A 214 20.93 5.45 -0.50
CA LYS A 214 21.71 6.65 -0.12
C LYS A 214 21.60 7.79 -1.13
N ASP A 215 21.42 7.48 -2.41
CA ASP A 215 21.37 8.42 -3.54
C ASP A 215 19.94 8.80 -3.93
N THR A 216 18.93 8.20 -3.31
CA THR A 216 17.54 8.48 -3.58
C THR A 216 17.19 9.89 -3.13
N THR A 217 16.41 10.60 -3.95
CA THR A 217 15.90 11.94 -3.70
C THR A 217 14.38 11.93 -3.67
N LEU A 218 13.77 13.06 -3.31
CA LEU A 218 12.36 13.28 -3.59
C LEU A 218 12.20 13.85 -5.01
N ALA A 219 11.13 13.45 -5.70
CA ALA A 219 10.69 14.08 -6.93
C ALA A 219 10.17 15.50 -6.62
N ASN A 220 9.98 16.33 -7.64
CA ASN A 220 9.57 17.74 -7.46
C ASN A 220 8.26 17.90 -6.66
N PHE A 221 7.41 16.89 -6.65
CA PHE A 221 6.15 16.89 -5.90
C PHE A 221 6.24 16.32 -4.49
N GLY A 222 7.43 15.96 -4.03
CA GLY A 222 7.70 15.48 -2.68
C GLY A 222 7.56 13.97 -2.47
N GLY A 223 7.22 13.19 -3.49
CA GLY A 223 7.26 11.72 -3.42
C GLY A 223 8.66 11.17 -3.63
N VAL A 224 8.87 9.90 -3.27
CA VAL A 224 10.17 9.23 -3.47
C VAL A 224 10.47 9.16 -4.97
N ASP A 225 11.61 9.71 -5.43
CA ASP A 225 12.01 9.67 -6.85
C ASP A 225 12.58 8.29 -7.22
N ASN A 226 11.69 7.30 -7.29
CA ASN A 226 12.00 5.92 -7.56
C ASN A 226 10.77 5.17 -8.10
N THR A 227 10.93 3.91 -8.47
CA THR A 227 9.82 2.99 -8.74
C THR A 227 9.07 2.67 -7.44
N TRP A 228 7.74 2.58 -7.49
CA TRP A 228 6.93 2.24 -6.31
C TRP A 228 6.18 0.92 -6.50
N PHE A 229 5.88 0.28 -5.38
CA PHE A 229 4.86 -0.75 -5.24
C PHE A 229 3.56 -0.07 -4.78
N GLU A 230 2.57 0.02 -5.66
CA GLU A 230 1.25 0.56 -5.34
C GLU A 230 0.31 -0.57 -4.94
N TYR A 231 -0.61 -0.30 -4.02
CA TYR A 231 -1.57 -1.30 -3.58
C TYR A 231 -2.91 -0.68 -3.18
N THR A 232 -3.96 -1.47 -3.35
CA THR A 232 -5.23 -1.35 -2.63
C THR A 232 -5.68 -2.76 -2.29
N PHE A 233 -5.45 -3.21 -1.05
CA PHE A 233 -5.88 -4.55 -0.63
C PHE A 233 -7.40 -4.66 -0.48
N GLY A 234 -7.94 -5.87 -0.64
CA GLY A 234 -9.37 -6.15 -0.48
C GLY A 234 -9.92 -7.07 -1.57
N ASN A 235 -11.20 -7.44 -1.46
CA ASN A 235 -11.84 -8.40 -2.36
C ASN A 235 -11.83 -7.98 -3.85
N ASN A 236 -11.84 -6.66 -4.10
CA ASN A 236 -11.67 -6.07 -5.44
C ASN A 236 -10.39 -5.23 -5.46
N GLY A 237 -9.35 -5.70 -4.78
CA GLY A 237 -8.08 -5.03 -4.68
C GLY A 237 -7.17 -5.30 -5.87
N ALA A 238 -6.18 -4.44 -6.06
CA ALA A 238 -5.10 -4.62 -7.02
C ALA A 238 -3.79 -4.09 -6.43
N PHE A 239 -2.68 -4.69 -6.86
CA PHE A 239 -1.34 -4.15 -6.61
C PHE A 239 -0.60 -4.04 -7.93
N ASP A 240 0.41 -3.20 -8.00
CA ASP A 240 1.23 -3.06 -9.19
C ASP A 240 2.55 -2.36 -8.86
N ILE A 241 3.45 -2.41 -9.85
CA ILE A 241 4.67 -1.64 -9.90
C ILE A 241 4.42 -0.44 -10.79
N THR A 242 4.81 0.73 -10.32
CA THR A 242 4.67 1.99 -11.07
C THR A 242 6.03 2.58 -11.37
N ARG A 243 6.24 2.88 -12.65
CA ARG A 243 7.41 3.61 -13.17
C ARG A 243 7.04 5.05 -13.51
N ASN A 244 5.81 5.47 -13.19
CA ASN A 244 5.30 6.81 -13.48
C ASN A 244 6.16 7.91 -12.86
N VAL A 245 6.68 7.69 -11.66
CA VAL A 245 7.51 8.69 -10.98
C VAL A 245 8.91 8.75 -11.56
N LYS A 246 9.49 7.58 -11.86
CA LYS A 246 10.83 7.46 -12.43
C LYS A 246 10.90 6.26 -13.37
N MET A 247 10.94 6.55 -14.67
CA MET A 247 10.97 5.49 -15.69
C MET A 247 12.20 4.59 -15.57
N GLN A 248 13.32 5.11 -15.09
CA GLN A 248 14.56 4.36 -14.79
C GLN A 248 14.78 4.23 -13.28
N GLY A 249 13.70 4.00 -12.52
CA GLY A 249 13.80 3.66 -11.11
C GLY A 249 14.41 2.27 -10.89
N ASN A 250 14.65 1.96 -9.63
CA ASN A 250 15.19 0.68 -9.19
C ASN A 250 14.25 -0.47 -9.51
N ASN A 251 14.80 -1.66 -9.74
CA ASN A 251 13.99 -2.82 -10.08
C ASN A 251 13.22 -3.31 -8.85
N ILE A 252 11.91 -3.44 -9.04
CA ILE A 252 11.00 -4.03 -8.05
C ILE A 252 10.20 -5.12 -8.75
N SER A 253 10.00 -6.24 -8.06
CA SER A 253 9.05 -7.27 -8.46
C SER A 253 8.12 -7.58 -7.30
N ALA A 254 6.83 -7.70 -7.57
CA ALA A 254 5.76 -8.01 -6.65
C ALA A 254 4.99 -9.23 -7.14
N LYS A 255 5.02 -10.31 -6.36
CA LYS A 255 4.33 -11.56 -6.67
C LYS A 255 3.21 -11.82 -5.67
N GLY A 256 1.97 -11.81 -6.16
CA GLY A 256 0.78 -12.19 -5.40
C GLY A 256 0.30 -13.60 -5.75
N SER A 257 -0.90 -13.94 -5.28
CA SER A 257 -1.52 -15.25 -5.50
C SER A 257 -1.90 -15.52 -6.96
N LYS A 258 -2.25 -14.50 -7.74
CA LYS A 258 -2.79 -14.65 -9.10
C LYS A 258 -1.86 -14.17 -10.22
N CYS A 259 -0.95 -13.26 -9.91
CA CYS A 259 -0.16 -12.57 -10.92
C CYS A 259 1.15 -12.03 -10.34
N THR A 260 2.03 -11.59 -11.24
CA THR A 260 3.25 -10.87 -10.90
C THR A 260 3.21 -9.50 -11.57
N SER A 261 3.60 -8.49 -10.81
CA SER A 261 3.86 -7.16 -11.31
C SER A 261 5.36 -6.87 -11.13
N ASP A 262 6.02 -6.38 -12.17
CA ASP A 262 7.45 -6.07 -12.15
C ASP A 262 7.75 -4.91 -13.11
N MET A 263 9.00 -4.73 -13.53
CA MET A 263 9.36 -3.61 -14.40
C MET A 263 8.75 -3.69 -15.81
N GLU A 264 8.24 -4.85 -16.22
CA GLU A 264 7.73 -5.15 -17.55
C GLU A 264 6.33 -5.76 -17.58
N THR A 265 5.89 -6.38 -16.48
CA THR A 265 4.59 -7.06 -16.35
C THR A 265 3.69 -6.30 -15.38
N CYS A 266 2.42 -6.10 -15.73
CA CYS A 266 1.45 -5.40 -14.89
C CYS A 266 1.98 -4.11 -14.28
N VAL A 267 2.48 -3.22 -15.13
CA VAL A 267 3.29 -2.07 -14.73
C VAL A 267 2.78 -0.78 -15.34
N PHE A 268 2.62 0.25 -14.51
CA PHE A 268 2.32 1.58 -15.01
C PHE A 268 3.58 2.23 -15.56
N LYS A 269 3.50 2.73 -16.79
CA LYS A 269 4.60 3.43 -17.48
C LYS A 269 4.10 4.68 -18.16
N CYS A 270 4.95 5.69 -18.17
CA CYS A 270 4.74 6.87 -18.99
C CYS A 270 4.77 6.52 -20.49
N THR A 271 3.86 7.12 -21.23
CA THR A 271 3.82 7.05 -22.69
C THR A 271 4.56 8.25 -23.29
N GLY A 272 4.84 8.22 -24.60
CA GLY A 272 5.45 9.36 -25.30
C GLY A 272 6.89 9.67 -24.88
N GLY A 273 7.63 8.67 -24.36
CA GLY A 273 9.06 8.78 -24.03
C GLY A 273 9.38 9.64 -22.80
N GLN A 274 8.38 10.05 -22.02
CA GLN A 274 8.57 10.85 -20.82
C GLN A 274 9.35 10.07 -19.75
N GLN A 275 10.15 10.77 -18.95
CA GLN A 275 10.96 10.16 -17.88
C GLN A 275 10.22 10.08 -16.54
N SER A 276 9.18 10.89 -16.39
CA SER A 276 8.19 10.85 -15.31
C SER A 276 6.87 11.40 -15.84
N CYS A 277 5.76 11.03 -15.21
CA CYS A 277 4.43 11.45 -15.62
C CYS A 277 3.42 11.27 -14.50
N GLU A 278 2.43 12.16 -14.50
CA GLU A 278 1.22 12.04 -13.68
C GLU A 278 -0.01 11.76 -14.54
N LYS A 279 0.13 11.92 -15.86
CA LYS A 279 -0.85 11.69 -16.92
C LYS A 279 -0.13 11.23 -18.17
N GLY A 280 -0.87 10.67 -19.12
CA GLY A 280 -0.25 10.08 -20.31
C GLY A 280 0.61 8.89 -19.93
N TYR A 281 0.12 8.08 -19.02
CA TYR A 281 0.65 6.76 -18.69
C TYR A 281 -0.33 5.69 -19.16
N ASP A 282 0.15 4.46 -19.23
CA ASP A 282 -0.69 3.29 -19.48
C ASP A 282 -0.24 2.11 -18.62
N LEU A 283 -1.09 1.09 -18.52
CA LEU A 283 -0.80 -0.16 -17.82
C LEU A 283 -0.33 -1.21 -18.83
N PHE A 284 0.95 -1.54 -18.76
CA PHE A 284 1.58 -2.42 -19.73
C PHE A 284 1.53 -3.87 -19.29
N ASN A 285 1.27 -4.75 -20.26
CA ASN A 285 1.28 -6.20 -20.09
C ASN A 285 0.47 -6.64 -18.86
N CYS A 286 -0.74 -6.12 -18.71
CA CYS A 286 -1.64 -6.48 -17.60
C CYS A 286 -3.02 -6.86 -18.14
N GLY A 287 -3.25 -8.16 -18.26
CA GLY A 287 -4.49 -8.69 -18.80
C GLY A 287 -4.89 -9.98 -18.12
N ALA A 288 -6.10 -10.46 -18.41
CA ALA A 288 -6.61 -11.66 -17.77
C ALA A 288 -5.69 -12.89 -17.95
N SER A 289 -4.92 -12.94 -19.04
CA SER A 289 -3.97 -14.03 -19.34
C SER A 289 -2.82 -14.15 -18.34
N ASN A 290 -2.46 -13.08 -17.63
CA ASN A 290 -1.43 -13.10 -16.59
C ASN A 290 -1.97 -12.79 -15.18
N GLY A 291 -3.29 -12.93 -14.99
CA GLY A 291 -3.97 -12.69 -13.72
C GLY A 291 -4.10 -11.20 -13.35
N GLY A 292 -3.75 -10.31 -14.27
CA GLY A 292 -3.99 -8.87 -14.14
C GLY A 292 -5.28 -8.43 -14.82
N GLY A 293 -5.50 -7.13 -14.81
CA GLY A 293 -6.59 -6.52 -15.56
C GLY A 293 -6.43 -5.01 -15.60
N GLY A 294 -6.62 -4.44 -16.79
CA GLY A 294 -6.73 -3.00 -16.98
C GLY A 294 -8.19 -2.56 -17.09
N GLY A 295 -8.41 -1.27 -16.94
CA GLY A 295 -9.70 -0.64 -17.20
C GLY A 295 -9.56 0.87 -17.33
N TYR A 296 -10.65 1.53 -17.71
CA TYR A 296 -10.69 2.98 -17.63
C TYR A 296 -11.00 3.41 -16.20
N ASP A 297 -10.15 4.26 -15.66
CA ASP A 297 -10.38 4.98 -14.42
C ASP A 297 -11.12 6.30 -14.73
N PRO A 298 -12.42 6.40 -14.41
CA PRO A 298 -13.19 7.61 -14.66
C PRO A 298 -12.81 8.78 -13.75
N VAL A 299 -12.19 8.51 -12.60
CA VAL A 299 -11.75 9.53 -11.66
C VAL A 299 -10.46 10.18 -12.16
N MET A 300 -9.56 9.39 -12.77
CA MET A 300 -8.35 9.89 -13.41
C MET A 300 -8.50 10.34 -14.86
N GLN A 301 -9.56 9.89 -15.50
CA GLN A 301 -9.66 9.94 -16.95
C GLN A 301 -8.45 9.26 -17.62
N GLY A 302 -8.05 8.10 -17.09
CA GLY A 302 -6.83 7.40 -17.48
C GLY A 302 -6.94 5.89 -17.32
N THR A 303 -5.83 5.17 -17.49
CA THR A 303 -5.80 3.73 -17.27
C THR A 303 -5.76 3.42 -15.77
N GLY A 304 -6.64 2.51 -15.33
CA GLY A 304 -6.60 1.91 -14.00
C GLY A 304 -6.45 0.40 -14.09
N GLY A 305 -6.46 -0.26 -12.94
CA GLY A 305 -6.31 -1.71 -12.84
C GLY A 305 -5.02 -2.09 -12.15
N GLY A 306 -4.50 -3.27 -12.47
CA GLY A 306 -3.30 -3.82 -11.89
C GLY A 306 -3.40 -5.33 -11.73
N CYS A 307 -2.55 -5.84 -10.87
CA CYS A 307 -2.41 -7.25 -10.58
C CYS A 307 -3.51 -7.69 -9.59
N ALA A 308 -4.37 -8.66 -9.99
CA ALA A 308 -5.51 -9.05 -9.18
C ALA A 308 -5.11 -9.83 -7.92
N MET A 309 -5.90 -9.70 -6.86
CA MET A 309 -5.64 -10.33 -5.57
C MET A 309 -6.60 -11.49 -5.23
N GLY A 310 -6.25 -12.25 -4.20
CA GLY A 310 -7.16 -13.16 -3.51
C GLY A 310 -8.38 -12.45 -2.90
N ALA A 311 -9.51 -13.14 -2.82
CA ALA A 311 -10.80 -12.55 -2.44
C ALA A 311 -10.92 -12.25 -0.92
N SER A 312 -10.28 -13.07 -0.07
CA SER A 312 -10.39 -13.01 1.39
C SER A 312 -9.06 -12.74 2.11
N GLY A 313 -7.97 -12.61 1.35
CA GLY A 313 -6.63 -12.35 1.86
C GLY A 313 -5.62 -12.40 0.71
N GLU A 314 -4.48 -11.77 0.92
CA GLU A 314 -3.38 -11.76 -0.04
C GLU A 314 -2.05 -11.62 0.70
N HIS A 315 -1.07 -12.41 0.26
CA HIS A 315 0.32 -12.26 0.72
C HIS A 315 1.18 -11.97 -0.50
N VAL A 316 1.51 -10.70 -0.68
CA VAL A 316 2.41 -10.26 -1.75
C VAL A 316 3.85 -10.40 -1.30
N LYS A 317 4.71 -10.96 -2.15
CA LYS A 317 6.16 -10.95 -1.96
C LYS A 317 6.76 -9.90 -2.86
N VAL A 318 7.35 -8.87 -2.27
CA VAL A 318 8.04 -7.81 -2.99
C VAL A 318 9.53 -7.98 -2.82
N THR A 319 10.27 -7.90 -3.91
CA THR A 319 11.74 -7.94 -3.93
C THR A 319 12.28 -6.67 -4.55
N PHE A 320 13.25 -6.06 -3.88
CA PHE A 320 14.08 -4.98 -4.41
C PHE A 320 15.39 -5.58 -4.92
N SER A 321 15.76 -5.25 -6.17
CA SER A 321 16.94 -5.79 -6.86
C SER A 321 17.73 -4.72 -7.59
#